data_AF-A0A918B0Q1-F1
#
_entry.id   AF-A0A918B0Q1-F1
#
_cell.length_a   1.000
_cell.length_b   1.000
_cell.length_c   1.000
_cell.angle_alpha   90.00
_cell.angle_beta   90.00
_cell.angle_gamma   90.00
#
_symmetry.space_group_name_H-M   'P 1'
#
loop_
_entity.id
_entity.type
_entity.pdbx_description
1 polymer ?
#
loop_
_entity_poly.entity_id
_entity_poly.type
_entity_poly.pdbx_seq_one_letter_code
_entity_poly.pdbx_strand_id
1 'polypeptide(L)'
;MGGEEFYVSYFQEPGRAEAEVEPGVRGWLAGFCAALSADTMHAPGAPDPHFVGGSGTLRDRFPTGPLPAWLSERDLDVYAGEFERTGVTGALNRYRNMDRDGEDLAAFDDAPVTQPSLFVGGGLDASTTWLADAIAAYPVTLPGLVSSHLLDGCGHWIQQERPAEVNRLLTGWLAALPA
;
A
#
# COMPACT_ATOMS: atom_id res chain seq x y z
N MET A 1 -1.64 3.39 30.13
CA MET A 1 -1.49 2.17 29.30
C MET A 1 -1.67 2.65 27.87
N GLY A 2 -0.60 2.69 27.09
CA GLY A 2 -0.57 3.41 25.80
C GLY A 2 -1.49 2.75 24.76
N GLY A 3 -2.26 3.57 24.05
CA GLY A 3 -3.08 3.11 22.93
C GLY A 3 -2.23 2.65 21.75
N GLU A 4 -2.88 2.03 20.77
CA GLU A 4 -2.28 1.78 19.46
C GLU A 4 -2.38 3.04 18.60
N GLU A 5 -1.33 3.34 17.85
CA GLU A 5 -1.25 4.47 16.92
C GLU A 5 -1.24 3.95 15.49
N PHE A 6 -2.13 4.47 14.64
CA PHE A 6 -2.17 4.08 13.23
C PHE A 6 -0.95 4.62 12.47
N TYR A 7 -0.42 3.85 11.51
CA TYR A 7 0.83 4.19 10.82
C TYR A 7 0.79 5.56 10.12
N VAL A 8 -0.36 5.99 9.59
CA VAL A 8 -0.49 7.32 8.96
C VAL A 8 -0.25 8.43 9.97
N SER A 9 -0.74 8.27 11.22
CA SER A 9 -0.47 9.20 12.33
C SER A 9 0.99 9.15 12.75
N TYR A 10 1.56 7.94 12.85
CA TYR A 10 2.97 7.73 13.17
C TYR A 10 3.92 8.44 12.18
N PHE A 11 3.54 8.51 10.90
CA PHE A 11 4.31 9.18 9.85
C PHE A 11 4.19 10.72 9.88
N GLN A 12 3.23 11.30 10.61
CA GLN A 12 3.01 12.74 10.60
C GLN A 12 4.16 13.53 11.24
N GLU A 13 4.81 12.99 12.29
CA GLU A 13 5.90 13.67 12.98
C GLU A 13 7.21 13.55 12.16
N PRO A 14 7.76 14.66 11.61
CA PRO A 14 8.99 14.63 10.84
C PRO A 14 10.18 14.15 11.68
N GLY A 15 10.91 13.16 11.17
CA GLY A 15 12.08 12.59 11.82
C GLY A 15 11.78 11.33 12.64
N ARG A 16 10.51 11.07 13.03
CA ARG A 16 10.16 9.92 13.86
C ARG A 16 10.29 8.60 13.11
N ALA A 17 9.59 8.47 11.99
CA ALA A 17 9.66 7.27 11.16
C ALA A 17 11.01 7.18 10.41
N GLU A 18 11.59 8.32 10.02
CA GLU A 18 12.94 8.36 9.45
C GLU A 18 13.98 7.73 10.39
N ALA A 19 13.95 8.09 11.68
CA ALA A 19 14.88 7.55 12.67
C ALA A 19 14.73 6.03 12.89
N GLU A 20 13.55 5.46 12.59
CA GLU A 20 13.32 4.02 12.62
C GLU A 20 13.83 3.33 11.34
N VAL A 21 13.57 3.92 10.17
CA VAL A 21 13.79 3.26 8.87
C VAL A 21 15.24 3.40 8.43
N GLU A 22 15.78 4.62 8.46
CA GLU A 22 17.06 4.97 7.81
C GLU A 22 18.29 4.23 8.37
N PRO A 23 18.41 3.90 9.67
CA PRO A 23 19.53 3.12 10.17
C PRO A 23 19.62 1.68 9.62
N GLY A 24 18.55 1.17 8.99
CA GLY A 24 18.51 -0.20 8.49
C GLY A 24 17.43 -0.37 7.42
N VAL A 25 17.50 0.46 6.37
CA VAL A 25 16.51 0.54 5.28
C VAL A 25 16.20 -0.83 4.70
N ARG A 26 17.24 -1.59 4.31
CA ARG A 26 17.08 -2.93 3.74
C ARG A 26 16.23 -3.86 4.62
N GLY A 27 16.58 -3.96 5.90
CA GLY A 27 15.88 -4.83 6.83
C GLY A 27 14.46 -4.35 7.13
N TRP A 28 14.26 -3.03 7.18
CA TRP A 28 12.93 -2.44 7.33
C TRP A 28 12.03 -2.78 6.13
N LEU A 29 12.52 -2.57 4.91
CA LEU A 29 11.79 -2.89 3.67
C LEU A 29 11.48 -4.39 3.56
N ALA A 30 12.42 -5.26 3.93
CA ALA A 30 12.18 -6.71 3.95
C ALA A 30 10.97 -7.07 4.83
N GLY A 31 10.96 -6.56 6.07
CA GLY A 31 9.88 -6.81 7.02
C GLY A 31 8.56 -6.17 6.59
N PHE A 32 8.59 -4.95 6.06
CA PHE A 32 7.40 -4.26 5.57
C PHE A 32 6.76 -4.97 4.38
N CYS A 33 7.58 -5.36 3.39
CA CYS A 33 7.11 -6.12 2.24
C CYS A 33 6.50 -7.46 2.68
N ALA A 34 7.15 -8.19 3.58
CA ALA A 34 6.64 -9.45 4.12
C ALA A 34 5.33 -9.26 4.89
N ALA A 35 5.23 -8.21 5.71
CA ALA A 35 4.03 -7.94 6.51
C ALA A 35 2.75 -7.74 5.66
N LEU A 36 2.90 -7.30 4.41
CA LEU A 36 1.80 -6.95 3.51
C LEU A 36 1.67 -7.88 2.29
N SER A 37 2.48 -8.93 2.20
CA SER A 37 2.42 -9.93 1.12
C SER A 37 1.59 -11.13 1.55
N ALA A 38 0.74 -11.66 0.66
CA ALA A 38 -0.20 -12.72 1.04
C ALA A 38 0.46 -14.01 1.56
N ASP A 39 1.66 -14.34 1.10
CA ASP A 39 2.37 -15.58 1.43
C ASP A 39 3.21 -15.52 2.71
N THR A 40 3.42 -14.32 3.26
CA THR A 40 4.32 -14.06 4.39
C THR A 40 3.73 -13.17 5.47
N MET A 41 2.58 -12.53 5.21
CA MET A 41 1.84 -11.77 6.22
C MET A 41 1.44 -12.65 7.40
N HIS A 42 1.21 -12.02 8.55
CA HIS A 42 0.83 -12.75 9.75
C HIS A 42 -0.50 -13.49 9.60
N ALA A 43 -0.61 -14.61 10.31
CA ALA A 43 -1.88 -15.28 10.48
C ALA A 43 -2.89 -14.38 11.23
N PRO A 44 -4.20 -14.53 10.99
CA PRO A 44 -5.23 -13.80 11.71
C PRO A 44 -5.04 -13.88 13.24
N GLY A 45 -5.16 -12.73 13.93
CA GLY A 45 -5.02 -12.63 15.38
C GLY A 45 -3.62 -12.27 15.88
N ALA A 46 -2.62 -12.18 15.00
CA ALA A 46 -1.36 -11.53 15.31
C ALA A 46 -1.53 -10.00 15.44
N PRO A 47 -0.59 -9.31 16.10
CA PRO A 47 -0.57 -7.84 16.14
C PRO A 47 -0.56 -7.22 14.73
N ASP A 48 -1.48 -6.27 14.49
CA ASP A 48 -1.65 -5.66 13.18
C ASP A 48 -0.39 -4.84 12.77
N PRO A 49 0.19 -5.07 11.57
CA PRO A 49 1.37 -4.36 11.10
C PRO A 49 1.13 -2.90 10.70
N HIS A 50 -0.12 -2.43 10.70
CA HIS A 50 -0.48 -1.04 10.40
C HIS A 50 -0.55 -0.15 11.65
N PHE A 51 -0.24 -0.69 12.82
CA PHE A 51 -0.30 0.02 14.10
C PHE A 51 1.01 -0.07 14.88
N VAL A 52 1.36 1.01 15.55
CA VAL A 52 2.47 1.07 16.50
C VAL A 52 1.92 0.90 17.91
N GLY A 53 2.50 -0.02 18.67
CA GLY A 53 2.08 -0.30 20.05
C GLY A 53 2.86 0.54 21.07
N GLY A 54 2.18 1.38 21.85
CA GLY A 54 2.79 2.10 22.96
C GLY A 54 3.99 2.96 22.54
N SER A 55 5.16 2.74 23.15
CA SER A 55 6.41 3.42 22.80
C SER A 55 7.28 2.64 21.80
N GLY A 56 6.71 1.67 21.10
CA GLY A 56 7.40 0.85 20.11
C GLY A 56 7.51 1.52 18.74
N THR A 57 7.84 0.71 17.74
CA THR A 57 8.05 1.08 16.35
C THR A 57 7.14 0.27 15.43
N LEU A 58 7.02 0.65 14.15
CA LEU A 58 6.24 -0.13 13.19
C LEU A 58 6.91 -1.49 12.92
N ARG A 59 8.25 -1.48 12.86
CA ARG A 59 9.10 -2.67 12.69
C ARG A 59 8.82 -3.78 13.71
N ASP A 60 8.41 -3.43 14.93
CA ASP A 60 8.10 -4.41 15.98
C ASP A 60 6.92 -5.33 15.61
N ARG A 61 6.12 -4.95 14.60
CA ARG A 61 4.98 -5.72 14.09
C ARG A 61 5.30 -6.53 12.84
N PHE A 62 6.49 -6.41 12.26
CA PHE A 62 6.84 -7.14 11.04
C PHE A 62 7.08 -8.64 11.32
N PRO A 63 6.67 -9.54 10.42
CA PRO A 63 6.94 -10.96 10.57
C PRO A 63 8.43 -11.25 10.45
N THR A 64 8.88 -12.27 11.19
CA THR A 64 10.21 -12.86 11.00
C THR A 64 10.08 -14.04 10.04
N GLY A 65 10.93 -14.13 9.03
CA GLY A 65 10.85 -15.23 8.07
C GLY A 65 11.60 -14.97 6.77
N PRO A 66 11.40 -15.81 5.76
CA PRO A 66 11.92 -15.55 4.42
C PRO A 66 11.25 -14.31 3.80
N LEU A 67 11.89 -13.76 2.76
CA LEU A 67 11.26 -12.77 1.89
C LEU A 67 10.01 -13.38 1.20
N PRO A 68 9.01 -12.56 0.86
CA PRO A 68 7.89 -13.03 0.05
C PRO A 68 8.38 -13.54 -1.31
N ALA A 69 7.69 -14.52 -1.89
CA ALA A 69 8.15 -15.23 -3.08
C ALA A 69 8.36 -14.33 -4.31
N TRP A 70 7.68 -13.19 -4.37
CA TRP A 70 7.82 -12.21 -5.44
C TRP A 70 9.08 -11.33 -5.31
N LEU A 71 9.67 -11.22 -4.10
CA LEU A 71 10.77 -10.31 -3.82
C LEU A 71 12.09 -11.06 -3.68
N SER A 72 12.92 -10.99 -4.72
CA SER A 72 14.28 -11.54 -4.67
C SER A 72 15.23 -10.65 -3.85
N GLU A 73 16.32 -11.22 -3.35
CA GLU A 73 17.39 -10.47 -2.67
C GLU A 73 17.91 -9.30 -3.52
N ARG A 74 18.06 -9.53 -4.83
CA ARG A 74 18.51 -8.53 -5.81
C ARG A 74 17.51 -7.40 -5.97
N ASP A 75 16.21 -7.70 -6.02
CA ASP A 75 15.20 -6.66 -6.16
C ASP A 75 15.06 -5.85 -4.85
N LEU A 76 15.19 -6.52 -3.69
CA LEU A 76 15.29 -5.82 -2.40
C LEU A 76 16.55 -4.93 -2.33
N ASP A 77 17.69 -5.36 -2.90
CA ASP A 77 18.90 -4.52 -2.99
C ASP A 77 18.66 -3.26 -3.82
N VAL A 78 17.90 -3.37 -4.91
CA VAL A 78 17.51 -2.22 -5.73
C VAL A 78 16.64 -1.25 -4.91
N TYR A 79 15.60 -1.73 -4.24
CA TYR A 79 14.74 -0.86 -3.43
C TYR A 79 15.50 -0.19 -2.27
N ALA A 80 16.31 -0.98 -1.54
CA ALA A 80 17.08 -0.47 -0.43
C ALA A 80 18.11 0.59 -0.89
N GLY A 81 18.84 0.32 -1.98
CA GLY A 81 19.81 1.26 -2.53
C GLY A 81 19.19 2.60 -2.93
N GLU A 82 17.96 2.59 -3.46
CA GLU A 82 17.25 3.83 -3.81
C GLU A 82 16.85 4.63 -2.55
N PHE A 83 16.32 3.99 -1.51
CA PHE A 83 15.96 4.68 -0.26
C PHE A 83 17.17 5.08 0.60
N GLU A 84 18.28 4.36 0.53
CA GLU A 84 19.55 4.76 1.13
C GLU A 84 20.14 6.01 0.44
N ARG A 85 19.91 6.15 -0.87
CA ARG A 85 20.35 7.31 -1.65
C ARG A 85 19.45 8.53 -1.47
N THR A 86 18.14 8.32 -1.34
CA THR A 86 17.13 9.39 -1.34
C THR A 86 16.64 9.79 0.06
N GLY A 87 16.85 8.93 1.06
CA GLY A 87 16.16 8.99 2.35
C GLY A 87 14.67 8.66 2.21
N VAL A 88 13.97 8.50 3.33
CA VAL A 88 12.52 8.18 3.31
C VAL A 88 11.62 9.39 3.54
N THR A 89 12.18 10.54 3.92
CA THR A 89 11.42 11.78 4.18
C THR A 89 10.51 12.14 2.99
N GLY A 90 11.02 12.06 1.76
CA GLY A 90 10.25 12.38 0.56
C GLY A 90 9.03 11.48 0.37
N ALA A 91 9.19 10.17 0.61
CA ALA A 91 8.09 9.22 0.56
C ALA A 91 7.08 9.44 1.70
N LEU A 92 7.56 9.69 2.92
CA LEU A 92 6.71 9.95 4.10
C LEU A 92 5.93 11.26 3.99
N ASN A 93 6.47 12.26 3.31
CA ASN A 93 5.76 13.52 3.04
C ASN A 93 4.47 13.32 2.23
N ARG A 94 4.30 12.19 1.52
CA ARG A 94 3.01 11.84 0.90
C ARG A 94 1.89 11.79 1.94
N TYR A 95 2.14 11.19 3.10
CA TYR A 95 1.18 11.07 4.20
C TYR A 95 0.99 12.39 4.94
N ARG A 96 2.06 13.19 5.06
CA ARG A 96 2.01 14.52 5.71
C ARG A 96 1.24 15.56 4.92
N ASN A 97 0.88 15.26 3.67
CA ASN A 97 0.13 16.16 2.81
C ASN A 97 -1.37 15.84 2.74
N MET A 98 -1.86 14.79 3.40
CA MET A 98 -3.25 14.32 3.22
C MET A 98 -4.30 15.40 3.54
N ASP A 99 -4.11 16.16 4.62
CA ASP A 99 -5.03 17.26 4.97
C ASP A 99 -5.01 18.36 3.90
N ARG A 100 -3.82 18.73 3.43
CA ARG A 100 -3.65 19.73 2.35
C ARG A 100 -4.25 19.25 1.04
N ASP A 101 -4.09 17.98 0.69
CA ASP A 101 -4.74 17.43 -0.50
C ASP A 101 -6.26 17.52 -0.39
N GLY A 102 -6.83 17.30 0.80
CA GLY A 102 -8.24 17.51 1.07
C GLY A 102 -8.69 18.95 0.83
N GLU A 103 -7.91 19.93 1.31
CA GLU A 103 -8.16 21.36 1.06
C GLU A 103 -8.06 21.71 -0.44
N ASP A 104 -7.00 21.26 -1.11
CA ASP A 104 -6.73 21.55 -2.52
C ASP A 104 -7.77 20.92 -3.45
N LEU A 105 -8.30 19.74 -3.08
CA LEU A 105 -9.30 19.00 -3.86
C LEU A 105 -10.74 19.34 -3.49
N ALA A 106 -10.99 20.26 -2.53
CA ALA A 106 -12.35 20.60 -2.10
C ALA A 106 -13.26 21.11 -3.24
N ALA A 107 -12.69 21.71 -4.29
CA ALA A 107 -13.46 22.12 -5.47
C ALA A 107 -13.99 20.94 -6.32
N PHE A 108 -13.49 19.72 -6.07
CA PHE A 108 -13.86 18.48 -6.74
C PHE A 108 -14.63 17.54 -5.81
N ASP A 109 -15.14 18.03 -4.67
CA ASP A 109 -15.94 17.22 -3.77
C ASP A 109 -17.16 16.64 -4.51
N ASP A 110 -17.45 15.36 -4.26
CA ASP A 110 -18.44 14.54 -4.97
C ASP A 110 -18.30 14.45 -6.51
N ALA A 111 -17.25 15.03 -7.11
CA ALA A 111 -17.07 15.00 -8.57
C ALA A 111 -16.63 13.59 -9.03
N PRO A 112 -17.35 12.95 -9.97
CA PRO A 112 -16.97 11.63 -10.45
C PRO A 112 -15.80 11.68 -11.44
N VAL A 113 -15.03 10.60 -11.51
CA VAL A 113 -14.10 10.38 -12.62
C VAL A 113 -14.85 9.68 -13.75
N THR A 114 -15.11 10.41 -14.84
CA THR A 114 -15.99 9.95 -15.93
C THR A 114 -15.27 9.17 -17.03
N GLN A 115 -13.94 9.21 -17.06
CA GLN A 115 -13.12 8.51 -18.03
C GLN A 115 -13.24 6.99 -17.86
N PRO A 116 -13.03 6.20 -18.94
CA PRO A 116 -12.87 4.76 -18.82
C PRO A 116 -11.84 4.41 -17.76
N SER A 117 -12.23 3.61 -16.77
CA SER A 117 -11.36 3.23 -15.66
C SER A 117 -11.41 1.72 -15.40
N LEU A 118 -10.38 1.22 -14.71
CA LEU A 118 -10.23 -0.16 -14.28
C LEU A 118 -9.75 -0.14 -12.84
N PHE A 119 -10.38 -0.96 -11.98
CA PHE A 119 -9.89 -1.22 -10.63
C PHE A 119 -9.39 -2.67 -10.52
N VAL A 120 -8.24 -2.86 -9.89
CA VAL A 120 -7.68 -4.17 -9.53
C VAL A 120 -7.15 -4.08 -8.10
N GLY A 121 -7.68 -4.91 -7.21
CA GLY A 121 -7.29 -4.96 -5.79
C GLY A 121 -6.91 -6.37 -5.33
N GLY A 122 -6.12 -6.47 -4.27
CA GLY A 122 -5.80 -7.74 -3.62
C GLY A 122 -6.87 -8.13 -2.61
N GLY A 123 -7.32 -9.39 -2.61
CA GLY A 123 -8.32 -9.87 -1.64
C GLY A 123 -7.84 -9.87 -0.19
N LEU A 124 -6.52 -9.86 0.05
CA LEU A 124 -5.89 -9.79 1.37
C LEU A 124 -5.21 -8.43 1.64
N ASP A 125 -5.41 -7.45 0.76
CA ASP A 125 -4.84 -6.11 0.91
C ASP A 125 -5.71 -5.21 1.79
N ALA A 126 -5.11 -4.63 2.82
CA ALA A 126 -5.76 -3.69 3.74
C ALA A 126 -6.26 -2.44 3.00
N SER A 127 -5.51 -1.93 2.01
CA SER A 127 -5.91 -0.74 1.24
C SER A 127 -7.19 -0.99 0.45
N THR A 128 -7.36 -2.21 -0.06
CA THR A 128 -8.60 -2.64 -0.72
C THR A 128 -9.74 -2.85 0.27
N THR A 129 -9.49 -3.56 1.39
CA THR A 129 -10.56 -3.97 2.33
C THR A 129 -11.06 -2.82 3.21
N TRP A 130 -10.21 -1.89 3.64
CA TRP A 130 -10.63 -0.72 4.42
C TRP A 130 -11.45 0.28 3.62
N LEU A 131 -11.28 0.31 2.30
CA LEU A 131 -12.00 1.19 1.39
C LEU A 131 -13.12 0.47 0.63
N ALA A 132 -13.66 -0.63 1.20
CA ALA A 132 -14.74 -1.40 0.58
C ALA A 132 -15.98 -0.54 0.25
N ASP A 133 -16.31 0.45 1.08
CA ASP A 133 -17.43 1.37 0.83
C ASP A 133 -17.16 2.27 -0.39
N ALA A 134 -15.91 2.71 -0.59
CA ALA A 134 -15.53 3.47 -1.78
C ALA A 134 -15.64 2.62 -3.05
N ILE A 135 -15.26 1.34 -2.98
CA ILE A 135 -15.42 0.37 -4.09
C ILE A 135 -16.91 0.14 -4.37
N ALA A 136 -17.73 -0.01 -3.34
CA ALA A 136 -19.19 -0.16 -3.48
C ALA A 136 -19.84 1.08 -4.11
N ALA A 137 -19.24 2.26 -3.94
CA ALA A 137 -19.70 3.53 -4.50
C ALA A 137 -19.29 3.77 -5.97
N TYR A 138 -18.46 2.91 -6.59
CA TYR A 138 -18.02 3.05 -7.97
C TYR A 138 -19.11 3.28 -9.03
N PRO A 139 -20.33 2.71 -8.93
CA PRO A 139 -21.41 3.05 -9.86
C PRO A 139 -21.75 4.55 -9.91
N VAL A 140 -21.42 5.30 -8.85
CA VAL A 140 -21.62 6.75 -8.75
C VAL A 140 -20.30 7.51 -8.96
N THR A 141 -19.21 7.08 -8.32
CA THR A 141 -17.93 7.83 -8.32
C THR A 141 -17.07 7.57 -9.56
N LEU A 142 -17.24 6.41 -10.19
CA LEU A 142 -16.56 5.98 -11.42
C LEU A 142 -17.59 5.52 -12.47
N PRO A 143 -18.45 6.41 -13.00
CA PRO A 143 -19.47 6.02 -13.98
C PRO A 143 -18.90 5.47 -15.29
N GLY A 144 -17.59 5.70 -15.56
CA GLY A 144 -16.84 5.11 -16.66
C GLY A 144 -16.12 3.80 -16.32
N LEU A 145 -16.35 3.20 -15.15
CA LEU A 145 -15.66 1.97 -14.74
C LEU A 145 -16.00 0.81 -15.67
N VAL A 146 -14.99 0.31 -16.37
CA VAL A 146 -15.12 -0.82 -17.31
C VAL A 146 -15.23 -2.13 -16.56
N SER A 147 -14.42 -2.32 -15.52
CA SER A 147 -14.47 -3.49 -14.65
C SER A 147 -13.73 -3.27 -13.34
N SER A 148 -14.09 -4.06 -12.32
CA SER A 148 -13.45 -4.11 -11.01
C SER A 148 -13.08 -5.57 -10.71
N HIS A 149 -11.84 -5.83 -10.33
CA HIS A 149 -11.32 -7.18 -10.08
C HIS A 149 -10.69 -7.27 -8.70
N LEU A 150 -11.05 -8.30 -7.93
CA LEU A 150 -10.37 -8.67 -6.70
C LEU A 150 -9.59 -9.96 -6.94
N LEU A 151 -8.30 -9.94 -6.66
CA LEU A 151 -7.41 -11.08 -6.87
C LEU A 151 -7.32 -11.90 -5.58
N ASP A 152 -7.89 -13.11 -5.62
CA ASP A 152 -7.92 -14.00 -4.46
C ASP A 152 -6.52 -14.39 -3.98
N GLY A 153 -6.32 -14.33 -2.67
CA GLY A 153 -5.05 -14.64 -2.01
C GLY A 153 -3.91 -13.72 -2.41
N CYS A 154 -4.18 -12.51 -2.90
CA CYS A 154 -3.19 -11.49 -3.25
C CYS A 154 -3.15 -10.40 -2.16
N GLY A 155 -1.94 -10.04 -1.73
CA GLY A 155 -1.68 -8.96 -0.79
C GLY A 155 -1.53 -7.62 -1.49
N HIS A 156 -0.73 -6.73 -0.88
CA HIS A 156 -0.60 -5.33 -1.27
C HIS A 156 0.16 -5.12 -2.58
N TRP A 157 1.13 -5.97 -2.91
CA TRP A 157 2.05 -5.75 -4.02
C TRP A 157 1.52 -6.37 -5.31
N ILE A 158 0.29 -6.04 -5.69
CA ILE A 158 -0.54 -6.80 -6.65
C ILE A 158 0.16 -7.13 -7.98
N GLN A 159 0.93 -6.20 -8.53
CA GLN A 159 1.61 -6.33 -9.81
C GLN A 159 2.88 -7.18 -9.72
N GLN A 160 3.37 -7.47 -8.51
CA GLN A 160 4.50 -8.35 -8.24
C GLN A 160 4.04 -9.71 -7.71
N GLU A 161 2.96 -9.74 -6.93
CA GLU A 161 2.34 -10.98 -6.42
C GLU A 161 1.50 -11.72 -7.46
N ARG A 162 0.88 -11.01 -8.41
CA ARG A 162 0.06 -11.56 -9.50
C ARG A 162 0.40 -10.94 -10.85
N PRO A 163 1.67 -10.95 -11.29
CA PRO A 163 2.13 -10.19 -12.46
C PRO A 163 1.43 -10.62 -13.75
N ALA A 164 1.25 -11.93 -13.96
CA ALA A 164 0.60 -12.45 -15.16
C ALA A 164 -0.88 -12.04 -15.25
N GLU A 165 -1.58 -12.05 -14.12
CA GLU A 165 -3.00 -11.69 -14.07
C GLU A 165 -3.20 -10.18 -14.23
N VAL A 166 -2.40 -9.36 -13.53
CA VAL A 166 -2.42 -7.91 -13.69
C VAL A 166 -2.10 -7.52 -15.14
N ASN A 167 -1.10 -8.13 -15.77
CA ASN A 167 -0.77 -7.90 -17.18
C ASN A 167 -1.94 -8.24 -18.11
N ARG A 168 -2.62 -9.37 -17.89
CA ARG A 168 -3.81 -9.77 -18.67
C ARG A 168 -4.95 -8.76 -18.52
N LEU A 169 -5.23 -8.30 -17.30
CA LEU A 169 -6.30 -7.34 -17.02
C LEU A 169 -5.99 -5.98 -17.67
N LEU A 170 -4.77 -5.47 -17.50
CA LEU A 170 -4.35 -4.19 -18.06
C LEU A 170 -4.37 -4.21 -19.58
N THR A 171 -3.74 -5.21 -20.22
CA THR A 171 -3.68 -5.27 -21.69
C THR A 171 -5.05 -5.54 -22.31
N GLY A 172 -5.88 -6.37 -21.68
CA GLY A 172 -7.26 -6.59 -22.10
C GLY A 172 -8.11 -5.31 -22.02
N TRP A 173 -7.97 -4.55 -20.95
CA TRP A 173 -8.64 -3.25 -20.80
C TRP A 173 -8.17 -2.24 -21.84
N LEU A 174 -6.85 -2.05 -22.00
CA LEU A 174 -6.27 -1.12 -22.97
C LEU A 174 -6.71 -1.43 -24.40
N ALA A 175 -6.77 -2.71 -24.78
CA ALA A 175 -7.22 -3.13 -26.11
C ALA A 175 -8.73 -2.90 -26.35
N ALA A 176 -9.52 -2.79 -25.28
CA ALA A 176 -10.96 -2.55 -25.34
C ALA A 176 -11.32 -1.05 -25.29
N LEU A 177 -10.34 -0.15 -25.09
CA LEU A 177 -10.61 1.29 -25.07
C LEU A 177 -10.96 1.80 -26.49
N PRO A 178 -11.86 2.79 -26.61
CA PRO A 178 -12.12 3.47 -27.87
C PRO A 178 -10.83 4.10 -28.42
N ALA A 179 -10.65 4.00 -29.75
CA ALA A 179 -9.54 4.64 -30.47
C ALA A 179 -9.69 6.17 -30.54
#